data_AF-A0A528BDP6-F1
#
_entry.id   AF-A0A528BDP6-F1
#
_cell.length_a   1.000
_cell.length_b   1.000
_cell.length_c   1.000
_cell.angle_alpha   90.00
_cell.angle_beta   90.00
_cell.angle_gamma   90.00
#
_symmetry.space_group_name_H-M   'P 1'
#
loop_
_entity.id
_entity.type
_entity.pdbx_description
1 polymer ?
#
loop_
_entity_poly.entity_id
_entity_poly.type
_entity_poly.pdbx_seq_one_letter_code
_entity_poly.pdbx_strand_id
1 'polypeptide(L)'
;MSEYFMLPLAALPFPNIDPVIVKIGPLAVHWYGVGYIVGILFAWWYAKRLVTNARLWPSGTVPMKPEELDDFIMWAAIGVVLGGRVGYVLFYDLPRYIAHPLD
;
A
#
# COMPACT_ATOMS: atom_id res chain seq x y z
N MET A 1 7.22 17.00 34.69
CA MET A 1 8.38 16.18 34.25
C MET A 1 8.71 15.11 35.29
N SER A 2 7.70 14.41 35.84
CA SER A 2 7.88 13.42 36.93
C SER A 2 7.15 12.10 36.69
N GLU A 3 6.42 11.96 35.57
CA GLU A 3 5.65 10.73 35.29
C GLU A 3 6.42 9.69 34.46
N TYR A 4 7.57 10.05 33.88
CA TYR A 4 8.43 9.12 33.16
C TYR A 4 9.17 8.12 34.07
N PHE A 5 9.18 8.35 35.38
CA PHE A 5 9.97 7.57 36.35
C PHE A 5 9.32 6.22 36.77
N MET A 6 8.10 5.93 36.31
CA MET A 6 7.37 4.69 36.63
C MET A 6 7.07 3.85 35.37
N LEU A 7 7.92 3.92 34.34
CA LEU A 7 7.90 2.89 33.29
C LEU A 7 8.54 1.62 33.87
N PRO A 8 7.93 0.43 33.71
CA PRO A 8 8.56 -0.81 34.18
C PRO A 8 9.96 -0.90 33.57
N LEU A 9 10.95 -1.39 34.34
CA LEU A 9 12.37 -1.46 33.95
C LEU A 9 12.61 -2.20 32.60
N ALA A 10 11.61 -2.95 32.13
CA ALA A 10 11.59 -3.68 30.86
C ALA A 10 10.78 -2.98 29.74
N ALA A 11 10.34 -1.73 29.91
CA ALA A 11 9.61 -0.99 28.89
C ALA A 11 10.57 -0.44 27.82
N LEU A 12 10.40 -0.91 26.59
CA LEU A 12 11.01 -0.29 25.42
C LEU A 12 10.08 0.83 24.92
N PRO A 13 10.42 2.12 25.10
CA PRO A 13 9.59 3.20 24.60
C PRO A 13 9.54 3.14 23.07
N PHE A 14 8.39 3.47 22.48
CA PHE A 14 8.28 3.56 21.02
C PHE A 14 9.22 4.67 20.51
N PRO A 15 10.01 4.42 19.45
CA PRO A 15 10.94 5.41 18.94
C PRO A 15 10.17 6.63 18.38
N ASN A 16 10.67 7.82 18.67
CA ASN A 16 10.08 9.06 18.17
C ASN A 16 10.51 9.32 16.72
N ILE A 17 9.89 8.59 15.78
CA ILE A 17 10.13 8.72 14.33
C ILE A 17 9.03 9.59 13.74
N ASP A 18 9.40 10.66 13.04
CA ASP A 18 8.44 11.47 12.29
C ASP A 18 7.80 10.60 11.19
N PRO A 19 6.46 10.45 11.16
CA PRO A 19 5.78 9.65 10.16
C PRO A 19 5.90 10.24 8.75
N VAL A 20 6.21 11.53 8.62
CA VAL A 20 6.35 12.26 7.35
C VAL A 20 7.83 12.27 6.94
N ILE A 21 8.13 11.70 5.76
CA ILE A 21 9.47 11.73 5.16
C ILE A 21 9.79 13.13 4.65
N VAL A 22 8.88 13.67 3.85
CA VAL A 22 9.03 14.96 3.19
C VAL A 22 7.67 15.60 3.02
N LYS A 23 7.62 16.91 3.23
CA LYS A 23 6.42 17.73 3.06
C LYS A 23 6.71 18.82 2.04
N ILE A 24 5.93 18.82 0.96
CA ILE A 24 5.99 19.82 -0.11
C ILE A 24 4.65 20.55 -0.12
N GLY A 25 4.57 21.68 0.57
CA GLY A 25 3.33 22.42 0.76
C GLY A 25 2.25 21.58 1.46
N PRO A 26 1.05 21.40 0.88
CA PRO A 26 -0.01 20.57 1.46
C PRO A 26 0.24 19.05 1.30
N LEU A 27 1.20 18.65 0.45
CA LEU A 27 1.48 17.25 0.18
C LEU A 27 2.49 16.71 1.19
N ALA A 28 2.07 15.78 2.05
CA ALA A 28 2.92 15.08 3.00
C ALA A 28 3.13 13.62 2.57
N VAL A 29 4.38 13.25 2.28
CA VAL A 29 4.76 11.88 1.94
C VAL A 29 5.12 11.16 3.23
N HIS A 30 4.42 10.06 3.52
CA HIS A 30 4.59 9.30 4.74
C HIS A 30 5.40 8.01 4.52
N TRP A 31 6.09 7.53 5.55
CA TRP A 31 6.88 6.29 5.51
C TRP A 31 6.06 5.07 5.08
N TYR A 32 4.84 4.93 5.60
CA TYR A 32 3.97 3.82 5.24
C TYR A 32 3.61 3.85 3.74
N GLY A 33 3.41 5.05 3.16
CA GLY A 33 3.10 5.22 1.75
C GLY A 33 4.25 4.77 0.86
N VAL A 34 5.48 5.14 1.23
CA VAL A 34 6.69 4.64 0.54
C VAL A 34 6.84 3.14 0.70
N GLY A 35 6.54 2.59 1.88
CA GLY A 35 6.52 1.15 2.11
C GLY A 35 5.58 0.41 1.15
N TYR A 36 4.37 0.93 0.93
CA TYR A 36 3.44 0.36 -0.06
C TYR A 36 4.02 0.40 -1.48
N ILE A 37 4.59 1.53 -1.91
CA ILE A 37 5.16 1.66 -3.26
C ILE A 37 6.31 0.66 -3.45
N VAL A 38 7.24 0.61 -2.50
CA VAL A 38 8.38 -0.32 -2.55
C VAL A 38 7.90 -1.77 -2.57
N GLY A 39 6.91 -2.11 -1.75
CA GLY A 39 6.32 -3.45 -1.72
C GLY A 39 5.68 -3.85 -3.06
N ILE A 40 4.92 -2.94 -3.67
CA ILE A 40 4.29 -3.16 -4.99
C ILE A 40 5.36 -3.31 -6.08
N LEU A 41 6.38 -2.46 -6.11
CA LEU A 41 7.47 -2.55 -7.08
C LEU A 41 8.26 -3.85 -6.94
N PHE A 42 8.50 -4.30 -5.71
CA PHE A 42 9.15 -5.58 -5.44
C PHE A 42 8.27 -6.76 -5.89
N ALA A 43 6.98 -6.74 -5.56
CA ALA A 43 6.04 -7.77 -5.97
C ALA A 43 5.94 -7.86 -7.51
N TRP A 44 5.90 -6.71 -8.19
CA TRP A 44 5.91 -6.62 -9.64
C TRP A 44 7.16 -7.23 -10.25
N TRP A 45 8.34 -6.79 -9.80
CA TRP A 45 9.63 -7.30 -10.26
C TRP A 45 9.74 -8.81 -10.06
N TYR A 46 9.35 -9.29 -8.87
CA TYR A 46 9.42 -10.70 -8.53
C TYR A 46 8.42 -11.53 -9.35
N ALA A 47 7.19 -11.07 -9.50
CA ALA A 47 6.17 -11.74 -10.32
C ALA A 47 6.60 -11.85 -11.78
N LYS A 48 7.19 -10.79 -12.35
CA LYS A 48 7.73 -10.83 -13.72
C LYS A 48 8.86 -11.86 -13.86
N ARG A 49 9.72 -11.99 -12.85
CA ARG A 49 10.76 -13.02 -12.81
C ARG A 49 10.21 -14.44 -12.68
N LEU A 50 9.10 -14.63 -11.96
CA LEU A 50 8.42 -15.93 -11.86
C LEU A 50 7.77 -16.31 -13.19
N VAL A 51 7.01 -15.40 -13.80
CA VAL A 51 6.30 -15.63 -15.06
C VAL A 51 7.27 -15.95 -16.19
N THR A 52 8.41 -15.26 -16.27
CA THR A 52 9.42 -15.49 -17.32
C THR A 52 10.25 -16.76 -17.12
N ASN A 53 10.20 -17.38 -15.94
CA ASN A 53 10.97 -18.59 -15.65
C ASN A 53 10.22 -19.85 -16.07
N ALA A 54 10.39 -20.27 -17.32
CA ALA A 54 9.77 -21.47 -17.91
C ALA A 54 9.92 -22.74 -17.06
N ARG A 55 10.99 -22.88 -16.27
CA ARG A 55 11.23 -24.08 -15.43
C ARG A 55 10.20 -24.23 -14.30
N LEU A 56 9.54 -23.15 -13.90
CA LEU A 56 8.54 -23.16 -12.84
C LEU A 56 7.16 -23.59 -13.34
N TRP A 57 6.97 -23.71 -14.66
CA TRP A 57 5.67 -23.93 -15.28
C TRP A 57 5.57 -25.29 -15.97
N PRO A 58 4.38 -25.94 -15.94
CA PRO A 58 4.17 -27.22 -16.62
C PRO A 58 4.56 -27.14 -18.10
N SER A 59 5.28 -28.17 -18.57
CA SER A 59 5.73 -28.29 -19.96
C SER A 59 6.68 -27.18 -20.45
N GLY A 60 7.22 -26.35 -19.55
CA GLY A 60 8.08 -25.22 -19.93
C GLY A 60 7.31 -24.04 -20.54
N THR A 61 5.98 -24.08 -20.52
CA THR A 61 5.13 -23.07 -21.15
C THR A 61 4.81 -21.98 -20.14
N VAL A 62 5.21 -20.75 -20.44
CA VAL A 62 4.87 -19.60 -19.60
C VAL A 62 3.36 -19.35 -19.60
N PRO A 63 2.76 -19.03 -18.43
CA PRO A 63 1.30 -18.98 -18.27
C PRO A 63 0.66 -17.73 -18.88
N MET A 64 1.43 -16.66 -19.00
CA MET A 64 0.99 -15.37 -19.54
C MET A 64 2.21 -14.61 -20.06
N LYS A 65 1.98 -13.59 -20.89
CA LYS A 65 3.04 -12.70 -21.33
C LYS A 65 3.39 -11.69 -20.22
N PRO A 66 4.65 -11.25 -20.11
CA PRO A 66 5.05 -10.27 -19.10
C PRO A 66 4.27 -8.95 -19.18
N GLU A 67 3.80 -8.55 -20.36
CA GLU A 67 3.01 -7.34 -20.56
C GLU A 67 1.61 -7.45 -19.94
N GLU A 68 1.01 -8.65 -19.97
CA GLU A 68 -0.31 -8.89 -19.35
C GLU A 68 -0.25 -8.76 -17.83
N LEU A 69 0.89 -9.12 -17.23
CA LEU A 69 1.15 -8.90 -15.81
C LEU A 69 1.29 -7.41 -15.48
N ASP A 70 1.96 -6.64 -16.33
CA ASP A 70 2.12 -5.19 -16.16
C ASP A 70 0.75 -4.49 -16.17
N ASP A 71 -0.09 -4.83 -17.16
CA ASP A 71 -1.45 -4.33 -17.26
C ASP A 71 -2.29 -4.72 -16.04
N PHE A 72 -2.20 -5.98 -15.60
CA PHE A 72 -2.91 -6.45 -14.42
C PHE A 72 -2.55 -5.66 -13.16
N ILE A 73 -1.26 -5.43 -12.90
CA ILE A 73 -0.82 -4.71 -11.69
C ILE A 73 -1.26 -3.25 -11.73
N MET A 74 -1.23 -2.61 -12.89
CA MET A 74 -1.77 -1.26 -13.07
C MET A 74 -3.25 -1.20 -12.70
N TRP A 75 -4.07 -2.10 -13.26
CA TRP A 75 -5.50 -2.16 -12.97
C TRP A 75 -5.79 -2.54 -11.52
N ALA A 76 -4.99 -3.43 -10.93
CA ALA A 76 -5.11 -3.80 -9.52
C ALA A 76 -4.82 -2.60 -8.60
N ALA A 77 -3.79 -1.81 -8.89
CA ALA A 77 -3.46 -0.61 -8.11
C ALA A 77 -4.59 0.43 -8.17
N ILE A 78 -5.16 0.67 -9.35
CA ILE A 78 -6.34 1.54 -9.53
C ILE A 78 -7.52 0.98 -8.74
N GLY A 79 -7.76 -0.33 -8.84
CA GLY A 79 -8.83 -1.02 -8.12
C GLY A 79 -8.72 -0.91 -6.60
N VAL A 80 -7.52 -0.96 -6.04
CA VAL A 80 -7.28 -0.77 -4.60
C VAL A 80 -7.65 0.65 -4.17
N VAL A 81 -7.22 1.68 -4.92
CA VAL A 81 -7.49 3.09 -4.57
C VAL A 81 -8.99 3.39 -4.69
N LEU A 82 -9.59 3.06 -5.83
CA LEU A 82 -11.00 3.30 -6.08
C LEU A 82 -11.89 2.46 -5.16
N GLY A 83 -11.60 1.17 -5.04
CA GLY A 83 -12.34 0.24 -4.19
C GLY A 83 -12.24 0.61 -2.72
N GLY A 84 -11.07 1.02 -2.24
CA GLY A 84 -10.89 1.51 -0.87
C GLY A 84 -11.73 2.77 -0.61
N ARG A 85 -11.75 3.72 -1.55
CA ARG A 85 -12.54 4.95 -1.40
C ARG A 85 -14.04 4.69 -1.46
N VAL A 86 -14.50 3.94 -2.46
CA VAL A 86 -15.92 3.58 -2.59
C VAL A 86 -16.38 2.75 -1.39
N GLY A 87 -15.58 1.79 -0.94
CA GLY A 87 -15.86 1.01 0.26
C GLY A 87 -15.98 1.88 1.52
N TYR A 88 -15.06 2.84 1.71
CA TYR A 88 -15.16 3.79 2.81
C TYR A 88 -16.48 4.57 2.77
N VAL A 89 -16.83 5.13 1.60
CA VAL A 89 -18.07 5.88 1.44
C VAL A 89 -19.28 5.00 1.74
N LEU A 90 -19.38 3.81 1.16
CA LEU A 90 -20.56 2.94 1.30
C LEU A 90 -20.73 2.40 2.71
N PHE A 91 -19.64 2.05 3.40
CA PHE A 91 -19.70 1.33 4.67
C PHE A 91 -19.48 2.22 5.90
N TYR A 92 -18.84 3.38 5.78
CA TYR A 92 -18.48 4.22 6.93
C TYR A 92 -19.11 5.61 6.90
N ASP A 93 -19.30 6.24 5.74
CA ASP A 93 -19.71 7.65 5.66
C ASP A 93 -20.90 7.90 4.72
N LEU A 94 -21.68 6.84 4.42
CA LEU A 94 -22.73 6.86 3.39
C LEU A 94 -23.76 8.00 3.56
N PRO A 95 -24.29 8.29 4.77
CA PRO A 95 -25.25 9.37 4.93
C PRO A 95 -24.71 10.75 4.52
N ARG A 96 -23.41 11.00 4.75
CA ARG A 96 -22.77 12.26 4.39
C ARG A 96 -22.67 12.44 2.88
N TYR A 97 -22.24 11.41 2.15
CA TYR A 97 -22.08 11.47 0.70
C TYR A 97 -23.42 11.50 -0.05
N ILE A 98 -24.49 10.97 0.55
CA ILE A 98 -25.85 11.14 -0.01
C ILE A 98 -26.29 12.61 0.11
N ALA A 99 -26.00 13.27 1.23
CA ALA A 99 -26.35 14.68 1.44
C ALA A 99 -25.46 15.64 0.61
N HIS A 100 -24.17 15.30 0.45
CA HIS A 100 -23.18 16.10 -0.27
C HIS A 100 -22.35 15.21 -1.22
N PRO A 101 -22.82 14.99 -2.46
CA PRO A 101 -22.18 14.04 -3.37
C PRO A 101 -20.78 14.42 -3.88
N LEU A 102 -20.33 15.64 -3.64
CA LEU A 102 -19.03 16.18 -4.11
C LEU A 102 -17.96 16.25 -3.01
N ASP A 103 -18.30 15.90 -1.77
CA ASP A 103 -17.34 15.73 -0.67
C ASP A 103 -16.40 14.52 -0.92
#